data_AF-A0A7C9PLG5-F1
#
_entry.id   AF-A0A7C9PLG5-F1
#
_cell.length_a   1.000
_cell.length_b   1.000
_cell.length_c   1.000
_cell.angle_alpha   90.00
_cell.angle_beta   90.00
_cell.angle_gamma   90.00
#
_symmetry.space_group_name_H-M   'P 1'
#
loop_
_entity.id
_entity.type
_entity.pdbx_description
1 polymer ?
#
loop_
_entity_poly.entity_id
_entity_poly.type
_entity_poly.pdbx_seq_one_letter_code
_entity_poly.pdbx_strand_id
1 'polypeptide(L)'
;MASFSKFGNDLYTGARSFNIVGRRKIWFTIAFVFVAIAIIVPLVKGFNFGIEFRGGSEFTVSNVGSNPSTVPGTQAYNSVVPNSTPTVAIVGGNSVRVQTPQLTTAQTDQVTAALAKAYHVANPEKSITSSFIGASWGADITGQAVRALVVFLVLAALVMALYFRTWKMSVAALVALIHDLVITAGVYAILGFEVTPAAVIGFLTILGYSLYDTVVVFDKIRENTSEDVGSVRTFAETVNLAVNQTLVRSINTSVVALLPVGAILFIGALLLGAGTLRDISLALFVGILAGTYSTIFIAAPLYSKLREGEKDIKTHTTKTTVARTTSGAVR
;
A
#
# COMPACT_ATOMS: atom_id res chain seq x y z
N MET A 1 26.28 23.30 -8.45
CA MET A 1 25.35 22.17 -8.22
C MET A 1 25.08 21.51 -9.57
N ALA A 2 25.28 20.21 -9.72
CA ALA A 2 24.91 19.53 -10.97
C ALA A 2 23.39 19.67 -11.14
N SER A 3 22.93 20.10 -12.32
CA SER A 3 21.49 20.17 -12.61
C SER A 3 20.89 18.77 -12.49
N PHE A 4 19.63 18.67 -12.09
CA PHE A 4 18.90 17.40 -11.98
C PHE A 4 18.94 16.61 -13.31
N SER A 5 18.98 17.31 -14.45
CA SER A 5 19.19 16.73 -15.77
C SER A 5 20.55 16.04 -15.94
N LYS A 6 21.64 16.63 -15.43
CA LYS A 6 22.97 16.01 -15.44
C LYS A 6 23.01 14.76 -14.57
N PHE A 7 22.40 14.81 -13.38
CA PHE A 7 22.31 13.65 -12.50
C PHE A 7 21.56 12.46 -13.13
N GLY A 8 20.40 12.73 -13.75
CA GLY A 8 19.65 11.68 -14.46
C GLY A 8 20.40 11.11 -15.66
N ASN A 9 21.06 11.97 -16.45
CA ASN A 9 21.85 11.51 -17.58
C ASN A 9 23.08 10.69 -17.15
N ASP A 10 23.76 11.10 -16.06
CA ASP A 10 24.89 10.36 -15.50
C ASP A 10 24.46 8.95 -15.03
N LEU A 11 23.27 8.82 -14.42
CA LEU A 11 22.70 7.52 -14.03
C LEU A 11 22.30 6.68 -15.25
N TYR A 12 21.72 7.31 -16.27
CA TYR A 12 21.27 6.63 -17.48
C TYR A 12 22.44 6.06 -18.30
N THR A 13 23.49 6.85 -18.46
CA THR A 13 24.72 6.47 -19.17
C THR A 13 25.62 5.53 -18.36
N GLY A 14 25.37 5.41 -17.05
CA GLY A 14 26.21 4.66 -16.12
C GLY A 14 27.46 5.41 -15.66
N ALA A 15 27.64 6.68 -16.02
CA ALA A 15 28.72 7.55 -15.51
C ALA A 15 28.64 7.73 -13.99
N ARG A 16 27.44 7.60 -13.41
CA ARG A 16 27.21 7.36 -11.98
C ARG A 16 26.40 6.08 -11.83
N SER A 17 26.77 5.25 -10.85
CA SER A 17 26.01 4.03 -10.55
C SER A 17 25.99 3.77 -9.04
N PHE A 18 24.78 3.64 -8.49
CA PHE A 18 24.58 3.15 -7.14
C PHE A 18 24.54 1.62 -7.16
N ASN A 19 25.37 0.99 -6.33
CA ASN A 19 25.42 -0.47 -6.22
C ASN A 19 24.27 -1.01 -5.35
N ILE A 20 23.07 -1.06 -5.93
CA ILE A 20 21.84 -1.53 -5.29
C ILE A 20 21.83 -3.06 -5.25
N VAL A 21 22.06 -3.71 -6.40
CA VAL A 21 22.01 -5.18 -6.53
C VAL A 21 23.13 -5.84 -5.73
N GLY A 22 24.35 -5.30 -5.74
CA GLY A 22 25.45 -5.85 -4.94
C GLY A 22 25.26 -5.70 -3.43
N ARG A 23 24.44 -4.74 -2.99
CA ARG A 23 24.08 -4.53 -1.57
C ARG A 23 22.79 -5.24 -1.16
N ARG A 24 22.27 -6.17 -1.97
CA ARG A 24 21.00 -6.90 -1.74
C ARG A 24 20.80 -7.46 -0.34
N LYS A 25 21.86 -7.90 0.34
CA LYS A 25 21.75 -8.42 1.72
C LYS A 25 21.19 -7.38 2.69
N ILE A 26 21.65 -6.13 2.58
CA ILE A 26 21.17 -5.03 3.43
C ILE A 26 19.69 -4.77 3.15
N TRP A 27 19.32 -4.67 1.87
CA TRP A 27 17.94 -4.39 1.46
C TRP A 27 16.97 -5.51 1.84
N PHE A 28 17.38 -6.77 1.68
CA PHE A 28 16.57 -7.91 2.13
C PHE A 28 16.42 -7.95 3.64
N THR A 29 17.46 -7.60 4.41
CA THR A 29 17.34 -7.49 5.87
C THR A 29 16.36 -6.39 6.26
N ILE A 30 16.46 -5.20 5.66
CA ILE A 30 15.53 -4.08 5.93
C ILE A 30 14.08 -4.48 5.59
N ALA A 31 13.87 -5.04 4.39
CA ALA A 31 12.56 -5.51 3.96
C ALA A 31 11.99 -6.58 4.89
N PHE A 32 12.82 -7.55 5.30
CA PHE A 32 12.41 -8.59 6.24
C PHE A 32 12.00 -8.01 7.59
N VAL A 33 12.74 -7.04 8.13
CA VAL A 33 12.40 -6.36 9.39
C VAL A 33 11.06 -5.62 9.26
N PHE A 34 10.86 -4.87 8.18
CA PHE A 34 9.59 -4.16 7.95
C PHE A 34 8.41 -5.11 7.78
N VAL A 35 8.56 -6.20 7.03
CA VAL A 35 7.53 -7.24 6.89
C VAL A 35 7.26 -7.91 8.23
N ALA A 36 8.30 -8.23 9.01
CA ALA A 36 8.12 -8.82 10.34
C ALA A 36 7.32 -7.89 11.26
N ILE A 37 7.65 -6.60 11.31
CA ILE A 37 6.89 -5.60 12.09
C ILE A 37 5.44 -5.51 11.58
N ALA A 38 5.25 -5.44 10.26
CA ALA A 38 3.95 -5.35 9.60
C ALA A 38 3.06 -6.59 9.83
N ILE A 39 3.63 -7.74 10.17
CA ILE A 39 2.89 -8.97 10.52
C ILE A 39 2.70 -9.09 12.03
N ILE A 40 3.76 -8.93 12.82
CA ILE A 40 3.75 -9.17 14.27
C ILE A 40 2.81 -8.18 14.98
N VAL A 41 2.83 -6.90 14.62
CA VAL A 41 1.97 -5.90 15.27
C VAL A 41 0.49 -6.23 15.13
N PRO A 42 -0.05 -6.50 13.92
CA PRO A 42 -1.44 -6.92 13.80
C PRO A 42 -1.77 -8.25 14.47
N LEU A 43 -0.83 -9.18 14.61
CA LEU A 43 -1.07 -10.43 15.36
C LEU A 43 -1.28 -10.18 16.87
N VAL A 44 -0.62 -9.15 17.43
CA VAL A 44 -0.73 -8.80 18.86
C VAL A 44 -1.87 -7.83 19.13
N LYS A 45 -1.99 -6.77 18.32
CA LYS A 45 -2.95 -5.66 18.51
C LYS A 45 -4.30 -5.92 17.83
N GLY A 46 -4.33 -6.79 16.82
CA GLY A 46 -5.46 -6.96 15.92
C GLY A 46 -5.56 -5.85 14.87
N PHE A 47 -6.39 -6.10 13.86
CA PHE A 47 -6.82 -5.08 12.90
C PHE A 47 -8.08 -4.38 13.43
N ASN A 48 -8.16 -3.06 13.22
CA ASN A 48 -9.40 -2.34 13.43
C ASN A 48 -10.25 -2.44 12.16
N PHE A 49 -11.22 -3.33 12.15
CA PHE A 49 -12.09 -3.53 10.99
C PHE A 49 -13.31 -2.60 11.04
N GLY A 50 -13.68 -2.12 9.85
CA GLY A 50 -14.92 -1.41 9.56
C GLY A 50 -16.17 -2.07 10.14
N ILE A 51 -17.18 -1.28 10.49
CA ILE A 51 -18.53 -1.79 10.77
C ILE A 51 -19.05 -2.65 9.61
N GLU A 52 -18.60 -2.34 8.40
CA GLU A 52 -18.79 -3.12 7.18
C GLU A 52 -18.39 -4.59 7.37
N PHE A 53 -17.25 -4.87 7.98
CA PHE A 53 -16.76 -6.23 8.17
C PHE A 53 -17.29 -6.88 9.46
N ARG A 54 -17.58 -6.07 10.48
CA ARG A 54 -18.04 -6.55 11.80
C ARG A 54 -19.55 -6.77 11.88
N GLY A 55 -20.33 -6.04 11.07
CA GLY A 55 -21.77 -5.90 11.22
C GLY A 55 -22.15 -4.97 12.38
N GLY A 56 -23.28 -4.28 12.26
CA GLY A 56 -23.75 -3.36 13.31
C GLY A 56 -24.69 -2.28 12.82
N SER A 57 -24.94 -1.29 13.68
CA SER A 57 -25.74 -0.10 13.35
C SER A 57 -24.86 1.15 13.30
N GLU A 58 -25.07 1.98 12.27
CA GLU A 58 -24.41 3.27 12.08
C GLU A 58 -25.44 4.40 12.11
N PHE A 59 -25.09 5.48 12.80
CA PHE A 59 -25.87 6.70 12.86
C PHE A 59 -25.00 7.86 12.38
N THR A 60 -25.49 8.64 11.41
CA THR A 60 -24.86 9.89 10.98
C THR A 60 -25.74 11.06 11.37
N VAL A 61 -25.23 11.88 12.29
CA VAL A 61 -25.84 13.15 12.69
C VAL A 61 -25.20 14.26 11.87
N SER A 62 -25.98 14.87 10.99
CA SER A 62 -25.56 15.94 10.09
C SER A 62 -25.77 17.31 10.73
N ASN A 63 -24.95 18.29 10.32
CA ASN A 63 -25.07 19.70 10.73
C ASN A 63 -24.96 19.93 12.24
N VAL A 64 -23.98 19.30 12.90
CA VAL A 64 -23.69 19.37 14.34
C VAL A 64 -23.06 20.73 14.75
N GLY A 65 -23.09 21.73 13.86
CA GLY A 65 -22.48 23.04 14.05
C GLY A 65 -21.01 23.09 13.65
N SER A 66 -20.34 24.20 13.99
CA SER A 66 -18.99 24.55 13.54
C SER A 66 -17.86 23.89 14.34
N ASN A 67 -18.14 23.33 15.51
CA ASN A 67 -17.18 22.59 16.34
C ASN A 67 -17.78 21.26 16.82
N PRO A 68 -17.95 20.27 15.93
CA PRO A 68 -18.51 18.98 16.32
C PRO A 68 -17.60 18.29 17.35
N SER A 69 -18.22 17.60 18.31
CA SER A 69 -17.54 16.81 19.34
C SER A 69 -18.04 15.36 19.32
N THR A 70 -17.15 14.41 19.59
CA THR A 70 -17.46 12.98 19.66
C THR A 70 -18.04 12.56 21.02
N VAL A 71 -17.86 13.39 22.05
CA VAL A 71 -18.29 13.09 23.44
C VAL A 71 -19.81 12.95 23.56
N PRO A 72 -20.64 13.88 23.02
CA PRO A 72 -22.09 13.77 23.14
C PRO A 72 -22.65 12.50 22.49
N GLY A 73 -22.09 12.09 21.34
CA GLY A 73 -22.50 10.86 20.65
C GLY A 73 -22.20 9.60 21.47
N THR A 74 -21.04 9.56 22.12
CA THR A 74 -20.66 8.45 23.01
C THR A 74 -21.60 8.38 24.23
N GLN A 75 -21.88 9.53 24.85
CA GLN A 75 -22.76 9.61 26.01
C GLN A 75 -24.22 9.27 25.66
N ALA A 76 -24.71 9.78 24.53
CA ALA A 76 -26.06 9.50 24.05
C ALA A 76 -26.27 8.00 23.83
N TYR A 77 -25.32 7.33 23.15
CA TYR A 77 -25.40 5.90 22.94
C TYR A 77 -25.36 5.10 24.27
N ASN A 78 -24.39 5.42 25.15
CA ASN A 78 -24.22 4.72 26.42
C ASN A 78 -25.42 4.91 27.37
N SER A 79 -26.21 5.98 27.21
CA SER A 79 -27.44 6.19 27.97
C SER A 79 -28.55 5.18 27.64
N VAL A 80 -28.50 4.58 26.44
CA VAL A 80 -29.48 3.60 25.95
C VAL A 80 -28.93 2.18 26.07
N VAL A 81 -27.67 1.97 25.70
CA VAL A 81 -27.02 0.66 25.72
C VAL A 81 -25.80 0.72 26.66
N PRO A 82 -26.01 0.55 27.98
CA PRO A 82 -24.92 0.56 28.95
C PRO A 82 -23.98 -0.63 28.70
N ASN A 83 -22.68 -0.43 28.92
CA ASN A 83 -21.61 -1.42 28.75
C ASN A 83 -21.26 -1.84 27.31
N SER A 84 -21.66 -1.04 26.31
CA SER A 84 -21.19 -1.18 24.93
C SER A 84 -20.39 0.06 24.54
N THR A 85 -19.28 -0.11 23.82
CA THR A 85 -18.43 1.01 23.38
C THR A 85 -18.68 1.34 21.91
N PRO A 86 -19.23 2.52 21.59
CA PRO A 86 -19.40 2.94 20.21
C PRO A 86 -18.09 3.50 19.65
N THR A 87 -17.91 3.41 18.33
CA THR A 87 -16.88 4.16 17.61
C THR A 87 -17.51 5.47 17.13
N VAL A 88 -17.01 6.61 17.62
CA VAL A 88 -17.55 7.93 17.26
C VAL A 88 -16.48 8.75 16.56
N ALA A 89 -16.81 9.25 15.36
CA ALA A 89 -15.89 10.02 14.54
C ALA A 89 -16.58 11.24 13.92
N ILE A 90 -15.82 12.31 13.73
CA ILE A 90 -16.26 13.50 12.99
C ILE A 90 -16.03 13.23 11.50
N VAL A 91 -17.04 13.53 10.68
CA VAL A 91 -17.05 13.31 9.23
C VAL A 91 -17.40 14.61 8.52
N GLY A 92 -16.63 14.98 7.50
CA GLY A 92 -16.90 16.16 6.67
C GLY A 92 -16.83 17.49 7.42
N GLY A 93 -16.21 17.52 8.59
CA GLY A 93 -16.03 18.72 9.42
C GLY A 93 -17.27 19.22 10.18
N ASN A 94 -18.48 18.74 9.87
CA ASN A 94 -19.73 19.22 10.49
C ASN A 94 -20.72 18.11 10.86
N SER A 95 -20.35 16.84 10.64
CA SER A 95 -21.21 15.69 10.92
C SER A 95 -20.52 14.75 11.89
N VAL A 96 -21.30 14.01 12.67
CA VAL A 96 -20.79 13.00 13.58
C VAL A 96 -21.35 11.64 13.19
N ARG A 97 -20.46 10.66 13.02
CA ARG A 97 -20.79 9.27 12.77
C ARG A 97 -20.59 8.47 14.04
N VAL A 98 -21.60 7.70 14.43
CA VAL A 98 -21.63 6.82 15.60
C VAL A 98 -21.88 5.40 15.10
N GLN A 99 -20.88 4.54 15.24
CA GLN A 99 -20.92 3.14 14.84
C GLN A 99 -20.99 2.25 16.08
N THR A 100 -21.87 1.25 16.04
CA THR A 100 -22.26 0.45 17.20
C THR A 100 -22.45 -1.00 16.81
N PRO A 101 -22.35 -1.95 17.76
CA PRO A 101 -22.85 -3.30 17.55
C PRO A 101 -24.32 -3.32 17.12
N GLN A 102 -24.79 -4.44 16.59
CA GLN A 102 -26.17 -4.58 16.14
C GLN A 102 -27.17 -4.19 17.23
N LEU A 103 -28.08 -3.27 16.88
CA LEU A 103 -29.16 -2.82 17.75
C LEU A 103 -30.50 -3.41 17.30
N THR A 104 -31.40 -3.60 18.26
CA THR A 104 -32.81 -3.82 17.96
C THR A 104 -33.45 -2.55 17.39
N THR A 105 -34.61 -2.67 16.74
CA THR A 105 -35.37 -1.50 16.24
C THR A 105 -35.67 -0.52 17.36
N ALA A 106 -36.14 -1.01 18.52
CA ALA A 106 -36.43 -0.18 19.68
C ALA A 106 -35.19 0.56 20.21
N GLN A 107 -34.03 -0.10 20.26
CA GLN A 107 -32.77 0.54 20.65
C GLN A 107 -32.31 1.57 19.62
N THR A 108 -32.49 1.28 18.33
CA THR A 108 -32.16 2.21 17.23
C THR A 108 -32.97 3.51 17.36
N ASP A 109 -34.27 3.41 17.65
CA ASP A 109 -35.14 4.57 17.86
C ASP A 109 -34.73 5.37 19.10
N GLN A 110 -34.44 4.68 20.21
CA GLN A 110 -33.98 5.29 21.46
C GLN A 110 -32.63 6.01 21.28
N VAL A 111 -31.67 5.39 20.59
CA VAL A 111 -30.36 5.99 20.29
C VAL A 111 -30.54 7.20 19.38
N THR A 112 -31.40 7.12 18.36
CA THR A 112 -31.71 8.25 17.48
C THR A 112 -32.26 9.43 18.25
N ALA A 113 -33.22 9.19 19.16
CA ALA A 113 -33.78 10.23 20.03
C ALA A 113 -32.73 10.82 20.99
N ALA A 114 -31.87 9.98 21.56
CA ALA A 114 -30.79 10.42 22.44
C ALA A 114 -29.76 11.29 21.69
N LEU A 115 -29.38 10.90 20.47
CA LEU A 115 -28.48 11.65 19.60
C LEU A 115 -29.09 13.00 19.18
N ALA A 116 -30.37 13.02 18.84
CA ALA A 116 -31.09 14.25 18.52
C ALA A 116 -31.04 15.26 19.66
N LYS A 117 -31.26 14.79 20.90
CA LYS A 117 -31.19 15.61 22.10
C LYS A 117 -29.77 16.08 22.39
N ALA A 118 -28.78 15.18 22.30
CA ALA A 118 -27.39 15.46 22.62
C ALA A 118 -26.74 16.47 21.68
N TYR A 119 -27.16 16.48 20.41
CA TYR A 119 -26.66 17.39 19.38
C TYR A 119 -27.60 18.55 19.06
N HIS A 120 -28.67 18.73 19.84
CA HIS A 120 -29.64 19.83 19.70
C HIS A 120 -30.20 19.99 18.28
N VAL A 121 -30.52 18.87 17.63
CA VAL A 121 -30.89 18.85 16.22
C VAL A 121 -32.39 19.12 16.07
N ALA A 122 -32.75 20.20 15.38
CA ALA A 122 -34.15 20.66 15.31
C ALA A 122 -35.08 19.70 14.54
N ASN A 123 -34.56 18.98 13.54
CA ASN A 123 -35.33 18.04 12.70
C ASN A 123 -34.62 16.68 12.64
N PRO A 124 -34.85 15.79 13.63
CA PRO A 124 -34.15 14.51 13.74
C PRO A 124 -34.27 13.65 12.46
N GLU A 125 -35.45 13.59 11.85
CA GLU A 125 -35.72 12.78 10.65
C GLU A 125 -34.91 13.22 9.41
N LYS A 126 -34.54 14.50 9.33
CA LYS A 126 -33.76 15.05 8.21
C LYS A 126 -32.27 15.09 8.49
N SER A 127 -31.88 15.05 9.76
CA SER A 127 -30.51 15.29 10.19
C SER A 127 -29.84 14.07 10.78
N ILE A 128 -30.59 13.02 11.12
CA ILE A 128 -30.04 11.75 11.58
C ILE A 128 -30.42 10.68 10.58
N THR A 129 -29.41 10.04 10.00
CA THR A 129 -29.60 8.85 9.17
C THR A 129 -29.08 7.65 9.94
N SER A 130 -29.91 6.62 10.10
CA SER A 130 -29.51 5.34 10.66
C SER A 130 -29.43 4.28 9.55
N SER A 131 -28.35 3.52 9.51
CA SER A 131 -28.19 2.37 8.64
C SER A 131 -27.82 1.13 9.46
N PHE A 132 -28.24 -0.03 8.97
CA PHE A 132 -27.89 -1.32 9.58
C PHE A 132 -27.11 -2.15 8.57
N ILE A 133 -26.01 -2.74 9.02
CA ILE A 133 -25.16 -3.62 8.23
C ILE A 133 -25.27 -5.02 8.83
N GLY A 134 -25.90 -5.92 8.07
CA GLY A 134 -26.10 -7.31 8.48
C GLY A 134 -24.82 -8.14 8.43
N ALA A 135 -24.74 -9.17 9.27
CA ALA A 135 -23.59 -10.07 9.33
C ALA A 135 -23.29 -10.79 7.99
N SER A 136 -24.32 -11.09 7.19
CA SER A 136 -24.15 -11.67 5.86
C SER A 136 -23.43 -10.74 4.90
N TRP A 137 -23.72 -9.43 4.96
CA TRP A 137 -23.08 -8.43 4.12
C TRP A 137 -21.58 -8.35 4.40
N GLY A 138 -21.17 -8.36 5.67
CA GLY A 138 -19.74 -8.33 6.04
C GLY A 138 -18.98 -9.57 5.59
N ALA A 139 -19.59 -10.75 5.73
CA ALA A 139 -19.03 -12.00 5.23
C ALA A 139 -18.89 -12.00 3.70
N ASP A 140 -19.91 -11.51 2.98
CA ASP A 140 -19.90 -11.42 1.52
C ASP A 140 -18.82 -10.45 1.02
N ILE A 141 -18.70 -9.27 1.64
CA ILE A 141 -17.70 -8.27 1.27
C ILE A 141 -16.28 -8.76 1.55
N THR A 142 -16.06 -9.41 2.70
CA THR A 142 -14.76 -10.05 3.00
C THR A 142 -14.42 -11.11 1.95
N GLY A 143 -15.39 -11.96 1.60
CA GLY A 143 -15.22 -12.99 0.58
C GLY A 143 -14.90 -12.42 -0.79
N GLN A 144 -15.60 -11.36 -1.19
CA GLN A 144 -15.34 -10.66 -2.46
C GLN A 144 -13.96 -9.99 -2.48
N ALA A 145 -13.54 -9.34 -1.40
CA ALA A 145 -12.22 -8.73 -1.28
C ALA A 145 -11.09 -9.74 -1.44
N VAL A 146 -11.18 -10.89 -0.76
CA VAL A 146 -10.18 -11.97 -0.85
C VAL A 146 -10.18 -12.58 -2.26
N ARG A 147 -11.35 -12.85 -2.84
CA ARG A 147 -11.45 -13.37 -4.22
C ARG A 147 -10.86 -12.39 -5.23
N ALA A 148 -11.16 -11.09 -5.11
CA ALA A 148 -10.61 -10.05 -5.98
C ALA A 148 -9.09 -9.99 -5.89
N LEU A 149 -8.52 -10.06 -4.68
CA LEU A 149 -7.08 -10.11 -4.47
C LEU A 149 -6.44 -11.35 -5.13
N VAL A 150 -7.00 -12.53 -4.90
CA VAL A 150 -6.46 -13.79 -5.48
C VAL A 150 -6.55 -13.75 -7.00
N VAL A 151 -7.69 -13.35 -7.55
CA VAL A 151 -7.87 -13.20 -9.01
C VAL A 151 -6.88 -12.19 -9.57
N PHE A 152 -6.70 -11.04 -8.93
CA PHE A 152 -5.71 -10.05 -9.34
C PHE A 152 -4.30 -10.63 -9.36
N LEU A 153 -3.85 -11.30 -8.28
CA LEU A 153 -2.51 -11.87 -8.21
C LEU A 153 -2.27 -12.94 -9.27
N VAL A 154 -3.26 -13.80 -9.54
CA VAL A 154 -3.19 -14.81 -10.60
C VAL A 154 -3.11 -14.15 -11.98
N LEU A 155 -3.97 -13.17 -12.28
CA LEU A 155 -3.94 -12.47 -13.56
C LEU A 155 -2.63 -11.69 -13.75
N ALA A 156 -2.15 -10.99 -12.71
CA ALA A 156 -0.87 -10.31 -12.72
C ALA A 156 0.29 -11.31 -12.99
N ALA A 157 0.29 -12.46 -12.30
CA ALA A 157 1.27 -13.51 -12.52
C ALA A 157 1.29 -14.02 -13.96
N LEU A 158 0.10 -14.30 -14.53
CA LEU A 158 -0.06 -14.78 -15.90
C LEU A 158 0.40 -13.74 -16.92
N VAL A 159 -0.05 -12.49 -16.78
CA VAL A 159 0.35 -11.39 -17.68
C VAL A 159 1.87 -11.20 -17.63
N MET A 160 2.47 -11.18 -16.44
CA MET A 160 3.92 -11.04 -16.30
C MET A 160 4.66 -12.25 -16.90
N ALA A 161 4.16 -13.47 -16.70
CA ALA A 161 4.76 -14.67 -17.27
C ALA A 161 4.74 -14.65 -18.81
N LEU A 162 3.62 -14.25 -19.40
CA LEU A 162 3.46 -14.11 -20.85
C LEU A 162 4.31 -12.97 -21.42
N TYR A 163 4.31 -11.82 -20.75
CA TYR A 163 5.02 -10.61 -21.18
C TYR A 163 6.54 -10.76 -21.12
N PHE A 164 7.06 -11.21 -19.96
CA PHE A 164 8.50 -11.33 -19.72
C PHE A 164 9.11 -12.64 -20.24
N ARG A 165 8.28 -13.63 -20.61
CA ARG A 165 8.69 -14.97 -21.07
C ARG A 165 9.66 -15.68 -20.12
N THR A 166 9.75 -15.23 -18.87
CA THR A 166 10.68 -15.73 -17.86
C THR A 166 9.95 -15.80 -16.52
N TRP A 167 9.68 -17.01 -16.04
CA TRP A 167 8.93 -17.21 -14.79
C TRP A 167 9.62 -16.60 -13.57
N LYS A 168 10.96 -16.50 -13.57
CA LYS A 168 11.75 -15.88 -12.49
C LYS A 168 11.49 -14.37 -12.35
N MET A 169 11.22 -13.68 -13.46
CA MET A 169 10.80 -12.27 -13.41
C MET A 169 9.43 -12.15 -12.74
N SER A 170 8.47 -12.98 -13.15
CA SER A 170 7.14 -13.00 -12.53
C SER A 170 7.19 -13.28 -11.04
N VAL A 171 8.00 -14.24 -10.59
CA VAL A 171 8.16 -14.54 -9.16
C VAL A 171 8.75 -13.35 -8.40
N ALA A 172 9.80 -12.71 -8.92
CA ALA A 172 10.41 -11.57 -8.25
C ALA A 172 9.45 -10.37 -8.13
N ALA A 173 8.65 -10.11 -9.17
CA ALA A 173 7.62 -9.09 -9.18
C ALA A 173 6.46 -9.41 -8.20
N LEU A 174 5.97 -10.65 -8.18
CA LEU A 174 4.92 -11.07 -7.24
C LEU A 174 5.36 -10.95 -5.79
N VAL A 175 6.61 -11.29 -5.47
CA VAL A 175 7.15 -11.13 -4.11
C VAL A 175 7.14 -9.66 -3.69
N ALA A 176 7.47 -8.73 -4.60
CA ALA A 176 7.39 -7.30 -4.33
C ALA A 176 5.94 -6.82 -4.11
N LEU A 177 5.00 -7.26 -4.95
CA LEU A 177 3.58 -6.94 -4.80
C LEU A 177 3.00 -7.43 -3.46
N ILE A 178 3.33 -8.66 -3.06
CA ILE A 178 2.90 -9.21 -1.76
C ILE A 178 3.53 -8.41 -0.62
N HIS A 179 4.81 -8.07 -0.73
CA HIS A 179 5.48 -7.20 0.22
C HIS A 179 4.74 -5.86 0.37
N ASP A 180 4.39 -5.20 -0.72
CA ASP A 180 3.71 -3.89 -0.69
C ASP A 180 2.35 -3.96 -0.01
N LEU A 181 1.59 -5.02 -0.30
CA LEU A 181 0.32 -5.28 0.35
C LEU A 181 0.47 -5.50 1.86
N VAL A 182 1.45 -6.32 2.27
CA VAL A 182 1.71 -6.62 3.69
C VAL A 182 2.13 -5.36 4.44
N ILE A 183 3.04 -4.56 3.86
CA ILE A 183 3.45 -3.29 4.47
C ILE A 183 2.27 -2.34 4.60
N THR A 184 1.47 -2.19 3.54
CA THR A 184 0.32 -1.28 3.53
C THR A 184 -0.72 -1.70 4.59
N ALA A 185 -1.07 -2.99 4.65
CA ALA A 185 -1.97 -3.51 5.67
C ALA A 185 -1.37 -3.40 7.08
N GLY A 186 -0.08 -3.70 7.25
CA GLY A 186 0.60 -3.58 8.54
C GLY A 186 0.56 -2.15 9.10
N VAL A 187 0.74 -1.14 8.25
CA VAL A 187 0.64 0.28 8.65
C VAL A 187 -0.76 0.62 9.16
N TYR A 188 -1.83 0.06 8.56
CA TYR A 188 -3.19 0.23 9.08
C TYR A 188 -3.33 -0.29 10.52
N ALA A 189 -2.84 -1.49 10.79
CA ALA A 189 -2.88 -2.08 12.13
C ALA A 189 -2.04 -1.27 13.14
N ILE A 190 -0.82 -0.89 12.75
CA ILE A 190 0.10 -0.11 13.59
C ILE A 190 -0.54 1.21 14.00
N LEU A 191 -1.06 1.98 13.03
CA LEU A 191 -1.68 3.28 13.27
C LEU A 191 -3.10 3.17 13.85
N GLY A 192 -3.70 1.98 13.85
CA GLY A 192 -5.07 1.76 14.31
C GLY A 192 -6.13 2.33 13.37
N PHE A 193 -5.79 2.55 12.10
CA PHE A 193 -6.75 2.99 11.09
C PHE A 193 -7.74 1.87 10.79
N GLU A 194 -8.96 2.28 10.49
CA GLU A 194 -10.05 1.38 10.18
C GLU A 194 -9.86 0.77 8.78
N VAL A 195 -9.90 -0.56 8.68
CA VAL A 195 -9.93 -1.27 7.41
C VAL A 195 -11.38 -1.31 6.96
N THR A 196 -11.74 -0.42 6.04
CA THR A 196 -13.06 -0.34 5.39
C THR A 196 -13.02 -0.96 3.98
N PRO A 197 -14.17 -1.23 3.33
CA PRO A 197 -14.17 -1.66 1.93
C PRO A 197 -13.46 -0.66 1.01
N ALA A 198 -13.53 0.63 1.34
CA ALA A 198 -12.79 1.68 0.65
C ALA A 198 -11.27 1.51 0.81
N ALA A 199 -10.78 1.17 2.01
CA ALA A 199 -9.37 0.82 2.20
C ALA A 199 -8.94 -0.37 1.34
N VAL A 200 -9.80 -1.40 1.20
CA VAL A 200 -9.54 -2.56 0.32
C VAL A 200 -9.44 -2.14 -1.15
N ILE A 201 -10.30 -1.23 -1.62
CA ILE A 201 -10.16 -0.65 -2.96
C ILE A 201 -8.80 0.04 -3.08
N GLY A 202 -8.36 0.77 -2.05
CA GLY A 202 -7.01 1.34 -1.99
C GLY A 202 -5.91 0.29 -2.11
N PHE A 203 -6.00 -0.83 -1.37
CA PHE A 203 -5.05 -1.94 -1.44
C PHE A 203 -4.96 -2.56 -2.85
N LEU A 204 -6.09 -2.78 -3.52
CA LEU A 204 -6.09 -3.29 -4.89
C LEU A 204 -5.53 -2.27 -5.88
N THR A 205 -5.83 -0.99 -5.68
CA THR A 205 -5.35 0.10 -6.54
C THR A 205 -3.82 0.23 -6.48
N ILE A 206 -3.21 0.13 -5.29
CA ILE A 206 -1.74 0.22 -5.19
C ILE A 206 -1.02 -0.94 -5.85
N LEU A 207 -1.66 -2.12 -5.94
CA LEU A 207 -1.03 -3.25 -6.61
C LEU A 207 -0.90 -3.00 -8.11
N GLY A 208 -1.91 -2.36 -8.72
CA GLY A 208 -1.82 -1.92 -10.12
C GLY A 208 -0.74 -0.86 -10.33
N TYR A 209 -0.63 0.10 -9.40
CA TYR A 209 0.40 1.14 -9.45
C TYR A 209 1.82 0.56 -9.30
N SER A 210 2.04 -0.30 -8.31
CA SER A 210 3.32 -0.98 -8.08
C SER A 210 3.72 -1.88 -9.25
N LEU A 211 2.74 -2.57 -9.86
CA LEU A 211 2.97 -3.39 -11.04
C LEU A 211 3.47 -2.55 -12.22
N TYR A 212 2.94 -1.34 -12.44
CA TYR A 212 3.39 -0.48 -13.53
C TYR A 212 4.88 -0.10 -13.41
N ASP A 213 5.32 0.31 -12.21
CA ASP A 213 6.74 0.63 -11.97
C ASP A 213 7.61 -0.62 -12.14
N THR A 214 7.17 -1.75 -11.58
CA THR A 214 7.85 -3.04 -11.72
C THR A 214 8.04 -3.42 -13.19
N VAL A 215 7.00 -3.24 -14.02
CA VAL A 215 7.09 -3.60 -15.44
C VAL A 215 8.15 -2.80 -16.17
N VAL A 216 8.23 -1.49 -15.92
CA VAL A 216 9.22 -0.63 -16.59
C VAL A 216 10.63 -0.98 -16.17
N VAL A 217 10.87 -1.17 -14.87
CA VAL A 217 12.20 -1.56 -14.38
C VAL A 217 12.61 -2.92 -14.95
N PHE A 218 11.67 -3.86 -15.02
CA PHE A 218 11.94 -5.22 -15.53
C PHE A 218 12.12 -5.25 -17.05
N ASP A 219 11.42 -4.38 -17.77
CA ASP A 219 11.63 -4.23 -19.22
C ASP A 219 13.03 -3.68 -19.50
N LYS A 220 13.49 -2.67 -18.73
CA LYS A 220 14.88 -2.19 -18.84
C LYS A 220 15.90 -3.26 -18.46
N ILE A 221 15.62 -4.08 -17.44
CA ILE A 221 16.47 -5.22 -17.08
C ILE A 221 16.56 -6.21 -18.23
N ARG A 222 15.42 -6.52 -18.87
CA ARG A 222 15.37 -7.43 -20.02
C ARG A 222 16.13 -6.87 -21.21
N GLU A 223 15.90 -5.61 -21.56
CA GLU A 223 16.62 -4.88 -22.62
C GLU A 223 18.12 -4.99 -22.39
N ASN A 224 18.61 -4.51 -21.25
CA ASN A 224 20.03 -4.54 -20.93
C ASN A 224 20.60 -5.97 -20.93
N THR A 225 19.92 -6.95 -20.33
CA THR A 225 20.42 -8.33 -20.27
C THR A 225 20.36 -9.07 -21.60
N SER A 226 19.52 -8.63 -22.54
CA SER A 226 19.48 -9.16 -23.91
C SER A 226 20.50 -8.51 -24.84
N GLU A 227 20.87 -7.26 -24.59
CA GLU A 227 21.85 -6.51 -25.39
C GLU A 227 23.30 -6.68 -24.88
N ASP A 228 23.50 -7.05 -23.61
CA ASP A 228 24.84 -7.26 -23.01
C ASP A 228 25.55 -8.55 -23.46
N VAL A 229 25.14 -9.17 -24.58
CA VAL A 229 25.77 -10.38 -25.11
C VAL A 229 27.20 -10.05 -25.55
N GLY A 230 28.19 -10.54 -24.78
CA GLY A 230 29.62 -10.26 -25.03
C GLY A 230 30.20 -9.11 -24.18
N SER A 231 29.42 -8.56 -23.26
CA SER A 231 29.85 -7.52 -22.33
C SER A 231 30.90 -8.00 -21.32
N VAL A 232 31.70 -7.05 -20.83
CA VAL A 232 32.60 -7.28 -19.70
C VAL A 232 31.88 -7.23 -18.36
N ARG A 233 30.58 -6.88 -18.32
CA ARG A 233 29.76 -6.80 -17.10
C ARG A 233 29.23 -8.17 -16.68
N THR A 234 29.17 -8.39 -15.37
CA THR A 234 28.44 -9.53 -14.82
C THR A 234 26.93 -9.28 -14.91
N PHE A 235 26.12 -10.34 -14.92
CA PHE A 235 24.66 -10.21 -14.96
C PHE A 235 24.11 -9.31 -13.84
N ALA A 236 24.68 -9.38 -12.64
CA ALA A 236 24.31 -8.53 -11.51
C ALA A 236 24.59 -7.03 -11.78
N GLU A 237 25.71 -6.72 -12.45
CA GLU A 237 26.07 -5.36 -12.84
C GLU A 237 25.14 -4.83 -13.94
N THR A 238 24.75 -5.68 -14.90
CA THR A 238 23.78 -5.33 -15.95
C THR A 238 22.40 -5.01 -15.36
N VAL A 239 21.93 -5.84 -14.42
CA VAL A 239 20.69 -5.57 -13.67
C VAL A 239 20.82 -4.28 -12.85
N ASN A 240 21.97 -4.06 -12.21
CA ASN A 240 22.20 -2.84 -11.44
C ASN A 240 22.16 -1.58 -12.32
N LEU A 241 22.74 -1.65 -13.53
CA LEU A 241 22.69 -0.56 -14.51
C LEU A 241 21.24 -0.25 -14.91
N ALA A 242 20.43 -1.28 -15.19
CA ALA A 242 19.02 -1.09 -15.54
C ALA A 242 18.21 -0.39 -14.42
N VAL A 243 18.48 -0.75 -13.16
CA VAL A 243 17.86 -0.10 -12.00
C VAL A 243 18.28 1.37 -11.91
N ASN A 244 19.56 1.69 -12.15
CA ASN A 244 20.03 3.09 -12.13
C ASN A 244 19.43 3.92 -13.27
N GLN A 245 19.30 3.33 -14.46
CA GLN A 245 18.68 3.97 -15.64
C GLN A 245 17.21 4.33 -15.43
N THR A 246 16.50 3.54 -14.63
CA THR A 246 15.07 3.74 -14.36
C THR A 246 14.81 4.52 -13.06
N LEU A 247 15.80 4.65 -12.18
CA LEU A 247 15.67 5.26 -10.85
C LEU A 247 15.01 6.65 -10.87
N VAL A 248 15.47 7.57 -11.73
CA VAL A 248 14.91 8.93 -11.80
C VAL A 248 13.47 8.91 -12.29
N ARG A 249 13.13 8.02 -13.24
CA ARG A 249 11.76 7.86 -13.72
C ARG A 249 10.85 7.37 -12.59
N SER A 250 11.24 6.29 -11.91
CA SER A 250 10.47 5.70 -10.80
C SER A 250 10.26 6.70 -9.66
N ILE A 251 11.29 7.47 -9.29
CA ILE A 251 11.15 8.54 -8.30
C ILE A 251 10.16 9.61 -8.78
N ASN A 252 10.30 10.10 -10.02
CA ASN A 252 9.44 11.15 -10.54
C ASN A 252 7.96 10.70 -10.61
N THR A 253 7.68 9.50 -11.12
CA THR A 253 6.31 8.98 -11.18
C THR A 253 5.71 8.82 -9.79
N SER A 254 6.50 8.37 -8.83
CA SER A 254 6.08 8.16 -7.44
C SER A 254 5.81 9.49 -6.73
N VAL A 255 6.68 10.49 -6.88
CA VAL A 255 6.48 11.82 -6.30
C VAL A 255 5.25 12.50 -6.89
N VAL A 256 5.07 12.44 -8.21
CA VAL A 256 3.90 13.02 -8.88
C VAL A 256 2.60 12.38 -8.41
N ALA A 257 2.60 11.07 -8.12
CA ALA A 257 1.44 10.37 -7.56
C ALA A 257 1.24 10.66 -6.05
N LEU A 258 2.33 10.77 -5.29
CA LEU A 258 2.29 10.99 -3.83
C LEU A 258 1.83 12.38 -3.45
N LEU A 259 2.11 13.41 -4.25
CA LEU A 259 1.76 14.79 -3.89
C LEU A 259 0.24 15.00 -3.77
N PRO A 260 -0.61 14.65 -4.76
CA PRO A 260 -2.06 14.78 -4.63
C PRO A 260 -2.64 13.85 -3.56
N VAL A 261 -2.17 12.59 -3.52
CA VAL A 261 -2.64 11.60 -2.54
C VAL A 261 -2.30 12.03 -1.12
N GLY A 262 -1.08 12.54 -0.91
CA GLY A 262 -0.62 13.11 0.34
C GLY A 262 -1.41 14.36 0.71
N ALA A 263 -1.69 15.26 -0.25
CA ALA A 263 -2.55 16.41 0.00
C ALA A 263 -3.94 15.96 0.48
N ILE A 264 -4.58 14.98 -0.17
CA ILE A 264 -5.86 14.42 0.29
C ILE A 264 -5.72 13.78 1.67
N LEU A 265 -4.66 13.02 1.93
CA LEU A 265 -4.44 12.36 3.21
C LEU A 265 -4.27 13.36 4.35
N PHE A 266 -3.38 14.34 4.21
CA PHE A 266 -3.05 15.30 5.27
C PHE A 266 -4.11 16.39 5.40
N ILE A 267 -4.60 16.98 4.30
CA ILE A 267 -5.67 17.98 4.34
C ILE A 267 -6.98 17.32 4.77
N GLY A 268 -7.28 16.13 4.24
CA GLY A 268 -8.46 15.36 4.64
C GLY A 268 -8.41 14.97 6.11
N ALA A 269 -7.27 14.50 6.61
CA ALA A 269 -7.12 14.15 8.03
C ALA A 269 -7.17 15.37 8.97
N LEU A 270 -6.63 16.53 8.57
CA LEU A 270 -6.56 17.72 9.42
C LEU A 270 -7.83 18.58 9.36
N LEU A 271 -8.47 18.71 8.19
CA LEU A 271 -9.59 19.64 7.99
C LEU A 271 -10.96 18.94 7.88
N LEU A 272 -11.02 17.73 7.31
CA LEU A 272 -12.29 17.07 6.99
C LEU A 272 -12.63 15.92 7.96
N GLY A 273 -11.68 15.49 8.78
CA GLY A 273 -11.86 14.44 9.79
C GLY A 273 -11.74 13.02 9.22
N ALA A 274 -12.47 12.07 9.83
CA ALA A 274 -12.52 10.70 9.37
C ALA A 274 -13.47 10.58 8.17
N GLY A 275 -13.13 9.75 7.18
CA GLY A 275 -13.97 9.55 6.01
C GLY A 275 -13.33 8.69 4.93
N THR A 276 -14.14 8.27 3.96
CA THR A 276 -13.77 7.33 2.88
C THR A 276 -12.53 7.76 2.10
N LEU A 277 -12.40 9.07 1.81
CA LEU A 277 -11.23 9.63 1.10
C LEU A 277 -9.94 9.50 1.90
N ARG A 278 -10.00 9.67 3.23
CA ARG A 278 -8.85 9.51 4.12
C ARG A 278 -8.40 8.05 4.16
N ASP A 279 -9.34 7.11 4.21
CA ASP A 279 -9.02 5.68 4.22
C ASP A 279 -8.32 5.30 2.91
N ILE A 280 -8.94 5.59 1.76
CA ILE A 280 -8.35 5.29 0.44
C ILE A 280 -6.97 5.94 0.31
N SER A 281 -6.84 7.22 0.67
CA SER A 281 -5.58 7.96 0.51
C SER A 281 -4.45 7.43 1.39
N LEU A 282 -4.70 6.92 2.59
CA LEU A 282 -3.64 6.29 3.40
C LEU A 282 -3.12 5.02 2.72
N ALA A 283 -4.03 4.17 2.21
CA ALA A 283 -3.64 2.95 1.49
C ALA A 283 -2.81 3.30 0.25
N LEU A 284 -3.26 4.28 -0.53
CA LEU A 284 -2.52 4.77 -1.70
C LEU A 284 -1.15 5.34 -1.32
N PHE A 285 -1.08 6.20 -0.30
CA PHE A 285 0.15 6.87 0.10
C PHE A 285 1.23 5.88 0.54
N VAL A 286 0.87 4.96 1.44
CA VAL A 286 1.79 3.95 1.95
C VAL A 286 2.16 2.96 0.84
N GLY A 287 1.19 2.51 0.06
CA GLY A 287 1.42 1.53 -1.00
C GLY A 287 2.25 2.07 -2.15
N ILE A 288 2.10 3.35 -2.53
CA ILE A 288 2.98 4.00 -3.50
C ILE A 288 4.41 4.04 -2.97
N LEU A 289 4.62 4.51 -1.73
CA LEU A 289 5.95 4.52 -1.11
C LEU A 289 6.58 3.13 -1.07
N ALA A 290 5.80 2.12 -0.64
CA ALA A 290 6.24 0.74 -0.57
C ALA A 290 6.61 0.18 -1.96
N GLY A 291 5.75 0.39 -2.96
CA GLY A 291 5.96 -0.08 -4.32
C GLY A 291 7.18 0.52 -5.01
N THR A 292 7.45 1.83 -4.79
CA THR A 292 8.63 2.49 -5.35
C THR A 292 9.91 1.82 -4.85
N TYR A 293 10.04 1.62 -3.54
CA TYR A 293 11.28 1.04 -3.01
C TYR A 293 11.34 -0.47 -3.22
N SER A 294 10.21 -1.18 -3.16
CA SER A 294 10.20 -2.64 -3.32
C SER A 294 10.66 -3.05 -4.71
N THR A 295 10.22 -2.34 -5.75
CA THR A 295 10.66 -2.57 -7.14
C THR A 295 12.18 -2.47 -7.28
N ILE A 296 12.75 -1.38 -6.76
CA ILE A 296 14.16 -1.02 -6.92
C ILE A 296 15.08 -1.87 -6.02
N PHE A 297 14.72 -2.03 -4.75
CA PHE A 297 15.57 -2.60 -3.71
C PHE A 297 15.27 -4.07 -3.38
N ILE A 298 14.11 -4.59 -3.80
CA ILE A 298 13.71 -5.97 -3.53
C ILE A 298 13.56 -6.77 -4.83
N ALA A 299 12.68 -6.34 -5.75
CA ALA A 299 12.32 -7.09 -6.94
C ALA A 299 13.52 -7.32 -7.87
N ALA A 300 14.20 -6.25 -8.27
CA ALA A 300 15.35 -6.35 -9.17
C ALA A 300 16.54 -7.15 -8.57
N PRO A 301 16.96 -6.91 -7.30
CA PRO A 301 17.99 -7.74 -6.67
C PRO A 301 17.58 -9.20 -6.46
N LEU A 302 16.29 -9.47 -6.20
CA LEU A 302 15.77 -10.84 -6.08
C LEU A 302 15.83 -11.55 -7.43
N TYR A 303 15.42 -10.89 -8.51
CA TYR A 303 15.55 -11.43 -9.85
C TYR A 303 17.01 -11.75 -10.21
N SER A 304 17.94 -10.84 -9.92
CA SER A 304 19.38 -11.07 -10.09
C SER A 304 19.85 -12.34 -9.36
N LYS A 305 19.48 -12.49 -8.08
CA LYS A 305 19.81 -13.68 -7.28
C LYS A 305 19.25 -14.98 -7.87
N LEU A 306 18.02 -14.96 -8.40
CA LEU A 306 17.37 -16.14 -8.97
C LEU A 306 18.03 -16.61 -10.29
N ARG A 307 18.63 -15.70 -11.06
CA ARG A 307 19.30 -16.02 -12.33
C ARG A 307 20.79 -16.28 -12.21
N GLU A 308 21.47 -15.65 -11.25
CA GLU A 308 22.89 -15.92 -10.94
C GLU A 308 23.18 -17.40 -10.62
N GLY A 309 22.16 -18.20 -10.29
CA GLY A 309 22.28 -19.64 -10.08
C GLY A 309 22.55 -20.46 -11.35
N GLU A 310 22.25 -19.92 -12.53
CA GLU A 310 22.24 -20.64 -13.80
C GLU A 310 23.64 -20.86 -14.37
N LYS A 311 23.84 -21.99 -15.06
CA LYS A 311 25.16 -22.42 -15.55
C LYS A 311 25.82 -21.39 -16.46
N ASP A 312 25.06 -20.84 -17.41
CA ASP A 312 25.59 -19.91 -18.40
C ASP A 312 25.99 -18.58 -17.75
N ILE A 313 25.14 -18.06 -16.86
CA ILE A 313 25.38 -16.82 -16.12
C ILE A 313 26.56 -16.97 -15.15
N LYS A 314 26.66 -18.09 -14.43
CA LYS A 314 27.82 -18.39 -13.57
C LYS A 314 29.11 -18.45 -14.35
N THR A 315 29.10 -19.17 -15.48
CA THR A 315 30.28 -19.33 -16.32
C THR A 315 30.75 -17.98 -16.86
N HIS A 316 29.83 -17.16 -17.35
CA HIS A 316 30.14 -15.82 -17.82
C HIS A 316 30.67 -14.92 -16.69
N THR A 317 30.04 -14.96 -15.50
CA THR A 317 30.46 -14.19 -14.33
C THR A 317 31.87 -14.57 -13.86
N THR A 318 32.21 -15.87 -13.83
CA THR A 318 33.56 -16.32 -13.49
C THR A 318 34.57 -15.85 -14.53
N LYS A 319 34.26 -15.99 -15.83
CA LYS A 319 35.14 -15.53 -16.92
C LYS A 319 35.43 -14.04 -16.83
N THR A 320 34.41 -13.20 -16.66
CA THR A 320 34.57 -11.74 -16.54
C THR A 320 35.33 -11.34 -15.28
N THR A 321 35.08 -12.01 -14.15
CA THR A 321 35.80 -11.74 -12.89
C THR A 321 37.28 -12.11 -12.99
N VAL A 322 37.60 -13.28 -13.54
CA VAL A 322 38.99 -13.72 -13.76
C VAL A 322 39.70 -12.77 -14.72
N ALA A 323 39.08 -12.43 -15.85
CA ALA A 323 39.65 -11.52 -16.84
C ALA A 323 39.96 -10.11 -16.28
N ARG A 324 39.12 -9.60 -15.36
CA ARG A 324 39.42 -8.32 -14.66
C ARG A 324 40.56 -8.44 -13.66
N THR A 325 40.62 -9.57 -12.95
CA THR A 325 41.68 -9.81 -11.96
C THR A 325 43.05 -9.91 -12.65
N THR A 326 43.11 -10.51 -13.85
CA THR A 326 44.34 -10.59 -14.64
C THR A 326 44.68 -9.30 -15.38
N SER A 327 43.70 -8.46 -15.76
CA SER A 327 43.97 -7.20 -16.45
C SER A 327 44.27 -6.00 -15.53
N GLY A 328 44.04 -6.14 -14.22
CA GLY A 328 44.20 -5.04 -13.26
C GLY A 328 43.12 -3.95 -13.38
N ALA A 329 42.05 -4.17 -14.16
CA ALA A 329 40.96 -3.22 -14.32
C ALA A 329 40.13 -3.11 -13.03
N VAL A 330 40.19 -1.96 -12.36
CA VAL A 330 39.41 -1.65 -11.17
C VAL A 330 38.00 -1.19 -11.58
N ARG A 331 37.01 -1.53 -10.73
CA ARG A 331 35.57 -1.25 -10.87
C ARG A 331 35.22 0.17 -11.25
#